data_AF-A0A2E6N9K9-F1
#
_entry.id   AF-A0A2E6N9K9-F1
#
_cell.length_a   1.000
_cell.length_b   1.000
_cell.length_c   1.000
_cell.angle_alpha   90.00
_cell.angle_beta   90.00
_cell.angle_gamma   90.00
#
_symmetry.space_group_name_H-M   'P 1'
#
loop_
_entity.id
_entity.type
_entity.pdbx_description
1 polymer ?
#
loop_
_entity_poly.entity_id
_entity_poly.type
_entity_poly.pdbx_seq_one_letter_code
_entity_poly.pdbx_strand_id
1 'polypeptide(L)'
;MLNCASDSENLDMSFVAVRQFSGSLAVDRSLLRRATFHLFRTLVRGIVGLKWMDTQCGAKVISGRSYRAVSERLVEDGFVFDVELLATLQQGAWPVTELPIMWQEIPGSKLRLWRDLWFMTRGLMRIRRRLNTCDL
;
A
#
# COMPACT_ATOMS: atom_id res chain seq x y z
N MET A 1 -31.12 22.43 -19.91
CA MET A 1 -30.76 21.06 -19.47
C MET A 1 -29.26 20.92 -19.69
N LEU A 2 -28.47 21.01 -18.62
CA LEU A 2 -27.02 20.88 -18.68
C LEU A 2 -26.67 19.45 -19.10
N ASN A 3 -26.06 19.33 -20.27
CA ASN A 3 -25.64 18.08 -20.86
C ASN A 3 -24.35 17.62 -20.15
N CYS A 4 -24.47 16.96 -18.99
CA CYS A 4 -23.36 16.35 -18.25
C CYS A 4 -22.92 15.00 -18.86
N ALA A 5 -22.99 14.86 -20.18
CA ALA A 5 -22.71 13.61 -20.89
C ALA A 5 -21.70 13.78 -22.02
N SER A 6 -20.70 14.64 -21.83
CA SER A 6 -19.49 14.65 -22.66
C SER A 6 -18.28 14.45 -21.75
N ASP A 7 -17.53 13.39 -22.05
CA ASP A 7 -16.22 13.02 -21.52
C ASP A 7 -16.19 12.22 -20.21
N SER A 8 -16.79 11.02 -20.23
CA SER A 8 -16.24 9.89 -19.47
C SER A 8 -15.22 9.14 -20.32
N GLU A 9 -14.10 9.80 -20.65
CA GLU A 9 -12.89 9.05 -20.98
C GLU A 9 -12.63 8.08 -19.82
N ASN A 10 -12.35 6.81 -20.14
CA ASN A 10 -12.01 5.76 -19.18
C ASN A 10 -10.73 6.16 -18.41
N LEU A 11 -10.88 7.02 -17.42
CA LEU A 11 -9.81 7.42 -16.52
C LEU A 11 -9.55 6.25 -15.59
N ASP A 12 -8.59 5.41 -16.00
CA ASP A 12 -8.01 4.33 -15.20
C ASP A 12 -7.24 4.93 -14.02
N MET A 13 -7.98 5.47 -13.06
CA MET A 13 -7.42 6.09 -11.86
C MET A 13 -7.40 5.10 -10.72
N SER A 14 -6.23 4.99 -10.11
CA SER A 14 -6.02 4.25 -8.87
C SER A 14 -5.46 5.19 -7.82
N PHE A 15 -5.95 5.06 -6.60
CA PHE A 15 -5.61 5.91 -5.47
C PHE A 15 -5.26 5.07 -4.26
N VAL A 16 -4.22 5.50 -3.55
CA VAL A 16 -3.83 4.94 -2.26
C VAL A 16 -3.91 6.05 -1.25
N ALA A 17 -4.67 5.84 -0.19
CA ALA A 17 -4.72 6.81 0.88
C ALA A 17 -3.40 6.81 1.65
N VAL A 18 -2.96 8.00 2.06
CA VAL A 18 -1.74 8.19 2.84
C VAL A 18 -2.09 8.82 4.18
N ARG A 19 -1.73 8.15 5.27
CA ARG A 19 -1.79 8.72 6.61
C ARG A 19 -0.59 9.63 6.80
N GLN A 20 -0.84 10.91 7.00
CA GLN A 20 0.23 11.89 7.20
C GLN A 20 0.74 11.91 8.64
N PHE A 21 2.03 12.26 8.79
CA PHE A 21 2.72 12.38 10.09
C PHE A 21 3.03 13.83 10.47
N SER A 22 2.70 14.76 9.59
CA SER A 22 2.93 16.20 9.74
C SER A 22 1.88 16.95 8.91
N GLY A 23 1.58 18.19 9.29
CA GLY A 23 0.56 19.03 8.67
C GLY A 23 -0.80 18.94 9.36
N SER A 24 -1.79 19.63 8.79
CA SER A 24 -3.16 19.74 9.35
C SER A 24 -3.92 18.41 9.38
N LEU A 25 -3.46 17.40 8.65
CA LEU A 25 -4.05 16.06 8.60
C LEU A 25 -3.18 15.02 9.33
N ALA A 26 -2.23 15.47 10.17
CA ALA A 26 -1.36 14.58 10.91
C ALA A 26 -2.18 13.67 11.85
N VAL A 27 -1.89 12.37 11.76
CA VAL A 27 -2.57 11.36 12.58
C VAL A 27 -2.00 11.36 13.98
N ASP A 28 -2.86 11.59 14.97
CA ASP A 28 -2.52 11.34 16.36
C ASP A 28 -2.45 9.83 16.64
N ARG A 29 -1.31 9.38 17.19
CA ARG A 29 -1.02 7.96 17.40
C ARG A 29 -0.02 7.74 18.51
N SER A 30 -0.17 6.61 19.21
CA SER A 30 0.77 6.20 20.25
C SER A 30 2.21 6.05 19.73
N LEU A 31 3.19 6.29 20.60
CA LEU A 31 4.61 6.16 20.29
C LEU A 31 4.96 4.76 19.74
N LEU A 32 4.37 3.72 20.31
CA LEU A 32 4.58 2.34 19.87
C LEU A 32 4.11 2.14 18.41
N ARG A 33 2.89 2.58 18.08
CA ARG A 33 2.36 2.48 16.71
C ARG A 33 3.19 3.27 15.72
N ARG A 34 3.67 4.46 16.12
CA ARG A 34 4.59 5.27 15.31
C ARG A 34 5.90 4.52 15.04
N ALA A 35 6.51 3.94 16.09
CA ALA A 35 7.74 3.17 15.95
C ALA A 35 7.55 1.93 15.05
N THR A 36 6.47 1.17 15.25
CA THR A 36 6.16 -0.01 14.42
C THR A 36 5.91 0.37 12.96
N PHE A 37 5.21 1.47 12.71
CA PHE A 37 5.00 2.00 11.35
C PHE A 37 6.34 2.33 10.68
N HIS A 38 7.21 3.09 11.37
CA HIS A 38 8.52 3.47 10.80
C HIS A 38 9.41 2.24 10.57
N LEU A 39 9.43 1.30 11.50
CA LEU A 39 10.18 0.04 11.35
C LEU A 39 9.72 -0.72 10.11
N PHE A 40 8.41 -0.95 9.95
CA PHE A 40 7.90 -1.68 8.81
C PHE A 40 8.13 -0.94 7.49
N ARG A 41 7.94 0.38 7.46
CA ARG A 41 8.24 1.21 6.29
C ARG A 41 9.71 1.10 5.88
N THR A 42 10.63 1.06 6.84
CA THR A 42 12.07 0.85 6.57
C THR A 42 12.33 -0.54 5.97
N LEU A 43 11.70 -1.60 6.52
CA LEU A 43 11.81 -2.96 5.99
C LEU A 43 11.29 -3.06 4.56
N VAL A 44 10.12 -2.49 4.27
CA VAL A 44 9.54 -2.48 2.92
C VAL A 44 10.49 -1.80 1.92
N ARG A 45 11.03 -0.63 2.29
CA ARG A 45 11.99 0.10 1.45
C ARG A 45 13.28 -0.68 1.22
N GLY A 46 13.83 -1.30 2.26
CA GLY A 46 15.10 -2.03 2.17
C GLY A 46 14.98 -3.37 1.45
N ILE A 47 13.88 -4.09 1.64
CA ILE A 47 13.70 -5.44 1.09
C ILE A 47 13.07 -5.41 -0.30
N VAL A 48 11.98 -4.66 -0.47
CA VAL A 48 11.18 -4.63 -1.71
C VAL A 48 11.58 -3.47 -2.62
N GLY A 49 12.16 -2.40 -2.08
CA GLY A 49 12.55 -1.21 -2.86
C GLY A 49 11.40 -0.22 -3.10
N LEU A 50 10.24 -0.45 -2.47
CA LEU A 50 9.03 0.34 -2.65
C LEU A 50 9.14 1.69 -1.90
N LYS A 51 9.10 2.81 -2.63
CA LYS A 51 9.36 4.17 -2.07
C LYS A 51 8.12 4.95 -1.62
N TRP A 52 6.96 4.30 -1.64
CA TRP A 52 5.66 4.85 -1.24
C TRP A 52 5.66 5.43 0.18
N MET A 53 4.84 6.46 0.42
CA MET A 53 4.74 7.13 1.71
C MET A 53 4.04 6.26 2.76
N ASP A 54 2.96 5.58 2.38
CA ASP A 54 2.17 4.73 3.28
C ASP A 54 1.64 3.50 2.56
N THR A 55 2.43 2.43 2.60
CA THR A 55 2.05 1.14 2.01
C THR A 55 0.99 0.42 2.84
N GLN A 56 0.88 0.76 4.13
CA GLN A 56 0.07 0.06 5.13
C GLN A 56 -1.31 0.68 5.32
N CYS A 57 -1.68 1.72 4.55
CA CYS A 57 -3.04 2.24 4.61
C CYS A 57 -3.97 1.25 3.90
N GLY A 58 -4.98 0.76 4.62
CA GLY A 58 -5.98 -0.16 4.09
C GLY A 58 -7.01 0.51 3.18
N ALA A 59 -7.03 1.84 3.09
CA ALA A 59 -7.91 2.56 2.18
C ALA A 59 -7.21 2.72 0.81
N LYS A 60 -7.67 1.95 -0.17
CA LYS A 60 -7.16 1.96 -1.55
C LYS A 60 -8.34 1.80 -2.52
N VAL A 61 -8.28 2.53 -3.62
CA VAL A 61 -9.21 2.39 -4.75
C VAL A 61 -8.35 2.06 -5.95
N ILE A 62 -8.45 0.84 -6.48
CA ILE A 62 -7.65 0.41 -7.63
C ILE A 62 -8.59 0.25 -8.82
N SER A 63 -8.21 0.76 -9.99
CA SER A 63 -9.02 0.62 -11.18
C SER A 63 -9.19 -0.88 -11.51
N GLY A 64 -10.38 -1.29 -11.95
CA GLY A 64 -10.63 -2.70 -12.24
C GLY A 64 -9.68 -3.27 -13.29
N ARG A 65 -9.24 -2.43 -14.24
CA ARG A 65 -8.25 -2.82 -15.26
C ARG A 65 -6.88 -3.08 -14.66
N SER A 66 -6.36 -2.13 -13.88
CA SER A 66 -5.04 -2.27 -13.25
C SER A 66 -5.01 -3.43 -12.26
N TYR A 67 -6.07 -3.61 -11.47
CA TYR A 67 -6.20 -4.77 -10.58
C TYR A 67 -6.20 -6.09 -11.33
N ARG A 68 -7.03 -6.25 -12.37
CA ARG A 68 -7.08 -7.49 -13.17
C ARG A 68 -5.71 -7.84 -13.77
N ALA A 69 -4.99 -6.84 -14.27
CA ALA A 69 -3.65 -7.02 -14.84
C ALA A 69 -2.58 -7.49 -13.84
N VAL A 70 -2.80 -7.33 -12.54
CA VAL A 70 -1.86 -7.75 -11.49
C VAL A 70 -2.37 -8.91 -10.65
N SER A 71 -3.68 -9.17 -10.65
CA SER A 71 -4.35 -10.07 -9.70
C SER A 71 -3.80 -11.49 -9.67
N GLU A 72 -3.47 -12.07 -10.83
CA GLU A 72 -2.91 -13.42 -10.94
C GLU A 72 -1.50 -13.57 -10.34
N ARG A 73 -0.80 -12.44 -10.12
CA ARG A 73 0.53 -12.39 -9.52
C ARG A 73 0.49 -12.16 -8.00
N LEU A 74 -0.68 -11.87 -7.43
CA LEU A 74 -0.85 -11.64 -5.99
C LEU A 74 -1.01 -12.99 -5.29
N VAL A 75 -0.16 -13.23 -4.30
CA VAL A 75 -0.06 -14.50 -3.56
C VAL A 75 -0.08 -14.28 -2.05
N GLU A 76 0.48 -13.17 -1.57
CA GLU A 76 0.52 -12.89 -0.15
C GLU A 76 -0.83 -12.43 0.38
N ASP A 77 -1.10 -12.75 1.64
CA ASP A 77 -2.28 -12.33 2.37
C ASP A 77 -1.89 -11.44 3.58
N GLY A 78 -2.91 -11.07 4.36
CA GLY A 78 -2.72 -10.31 5.60
C GLY A 78 -2.02 -8.97 5.38
N PHE A 79 -1.10 -8.63 6.28
CA PHE A 79 -0.48 -7.29 6.33
C PHE A 79 0.49 -6.97 5.19
N VAL A 80 0.98 -7.97 4.46
CA VAL A 80 1.94 -7.78 3.36
C VAL A 80 1.29 -7.76 1.98
N PHE A 81 0.00 -8.13 1.88
CA PHE A 81 -0.76 -8.06 0.64
C PHE A 81 -0.68 -6.67 -0.01
N ASP A 82 -0.88 -5.61 0.78
CA ASP A 82 -0.81 -4.23 0.28
C ASP A 82 0.56 -3.89 -0.33
N VAL A 83 1.64 -4.45 0.22
CA VAL A 83 2.99 -4.24 -0.30
C VAL A 83 3.17 -4.96 -1.63
N GLU A 84 2.68 -6.20 -1.73
CA GLU A 84 2.74 -6.95 -2.99
C GLU A 84 1.89 -6.29 -4.08
N LEU A 85 0.67 -5.88 -3.76
CA LEU A 85 -0.21 -5.18 -4.67
C LEU A 85 0.46 -3.91 -5.24
N LEU A 86 1.01 -3.06 -4.38
CA LEU A 86 1.68 -1.83 -4.81
C LEU A 86 2.96 -2.10 -5.59
N ALA A 87 3.76 -3.08 -5.19
CA ALA A 87 4.98 -3.43 -5.90
C ALA A 87 4.69 -3.99 -7.30
N THR A 88 3.68 -4.86 -7.43
CA THR A 88 3.27 -5.46 -8.70
C THR A 88 2.63 -4.43 -9.63
N LEU A 89 1.84 -3.48 -9.09
CA LEU A 89 1.32 -2.34 -9.86
C LEU A 89 2.45 -1.44 -10.37
N GLN A 90 3.44 -1.13 -9.51
CA GLN A 90 4.60 -0.32 -9.89
C GLN A 90 5.46 -1.01 -10.96
N GLN A 91 5.72 -2.32 -10.83
CA GLN A 91 6.46 -3.10 -11.84
C GLN A 91 5.73 -3.12 -13.19
N GLY A 92 4.38 -3.18 -13.17
CA GLY A 92 3.56 -3.10 -14.37
C GLY A 92 3.33 -1.68 -14.91
N ALA A 93 4.00 -0.66 -14.34
CA ALA A 93 3.85 0.75 -14.70
C ALA A 93 2.39 1.26 -14.66
N TRP A 94 1.55 0.71 -13.78
CA TRP A 94 0.18 1.17 -13.60
C TRP A 94 0.14 2.48 -12.79
N PRO A 95 -0.60 3.51 -13.26
CA PRO A 95 -0.67 4.78 -12.56
C PRO A 95 -1.45 4.62 -11.25
N VAL A 96 -0.82 5.03 -10.15
CA VAL A 96 -1.42 5.03 -8.82
C VAL A 96 -0.99 6.32 -8.10
N THR A 97 -1.96 7.06 -7.58
CA THR A 97 -1.73 8.36 -6.93
C THR A 97 -1.92 8.25 -5.42
N GLU A 98 -1.00 8.82 -4.66
CA GLU A 98 -1.11 8.94 -3.20
C GLU A 98 -2.00 10.13 -2.83
N LEU A 99 -3.07 9.89 -2.08
CA LEU A 99 -3.99 10.92 -1.59
C LEU A 99 -3.91 11.05 -0.07
N PRO A 100 -3.55 12.22 0.48
CA PRO A 100 -3.55 12.42 1.91
C PRO A 100 -4.98 12.41 2.45
N ILE A 101 -5.20 11.68 3.54
CA ILE A 101 -6.51 11.62 4.20
C ILE A 101 -6.41 11.96 5.68
N MET A 102 -7.49 12.52 6.21
CA MET A 102 -7.69 12.56 7.65
C MET A 102 -7.90 11.12 8.14
N TRP A 103 -7.12 10.69 9.13
CA TRP A 103 -7.24 9.36 9.68
C TRP A 103 -7.27 9.43 11.20
N GLN A 104 -8.31 8.83 11.78
CA GLN A 104 -8.45 8.67 13.22
C GLN A 104 -8.06 7.26 13.60
N GLU A 105 -7.12 7.12 14.53
CA GLU A 105 -6.78 5.81 15.05
C GLU A 105 -7.83 5.28 16.01
N ILE A 106 -8.27 4.05 15.77
CA ILE A 106 -9.11 3.32 16.73
C ILE A 106 -8.19 2.62 17.74
N PRO A 107 -8.46 2.76 19.06
CA PRO A 107 -7.74 2.04 20.10
C PRO A 107 -7.86 0.52 19.94
N GLY A 108 -6.83 -0.20 20.39
CA GLY A 108 -6.73 -1.65 20.22
C GLY A 108 -5.91 -2.01 18.98
N SER A 109 -4.89 -2.85 19.20
CA SER A 109 -4.07 -3.41 18.12
C SER A 109 -4.36 -4.89 17.99
N LYS A 110 -4.67 -5.34 16.78
CA LYS A 110 -4.70 -6.77 16.45
C LYS A 110 -3.30 -7.32 16.18
N LEU A 111 -2.27 -6.45 16.14
CA LEU A 111 -0.89 -6.81 15.84
C LEU A 111 -0.20 -7.41 17.08
N ARG A 112 0.21 -8.67 16.98
CA ARG A 112 1.15 -9.31 17.91
C ARG A 112 2.57 -9.06 17.42
N LEU A 113 3.15 -7.95 17.88
CA LEU A 113 4.38 -7.33 17.36
C LEU A 113 5.44 -8.32 16.88
N TRP A 114 6.03 -9.15 17.76
CA TRP A 114 7.14 -10.04 17.40
C TRP A 114 6.76 -11.11 16.38
N ARG A 115 5.60 -11.74 16.58
CA ARG A 115 5.10 -12.80 15.71
C ARG A 115 4.79 -12.24 14.32
N ASP A 116 4.05 -11.14 14.27
CA ASP A 116 3.59 -10.57 13.02
C ASP A 116 4.76 -9.91 12.28
N LEU A 117 5.71 -9.30 12.98
CA LEU A 117 6.95 -8.79 12.38
C LEU A 117 7.74 -9.89 11.66
N TRP A 118 7.87 -11.07 12.28
CA TRP A 118 8.55 -12.20 11.66
C TRP A 118 7.83 -12.67 10.39
N PHE A 119 6.52 -12.89 10.46
CA PHE A 119 5.72 -13.31 9.30
C PHE A 119 5.76 -12.28 8.18
N MET A 120 5.57 -11.00 8.51
CA MET A 120 5.63 -9.92 7.55
C MET A 120 7.01 -9.83 6.88
N THR A 121 8.10 -9.90 7.65
CA THR A 121 9.45 -9.84 7.08
C THR A 121 9.73 -11.00 6.13
N ARG A 122 9.28 -12.23 6.46
CA ARG A 122 9.36 -13.37 5.53
C ARG A 122 8.50 -13.16 4.27
N GLY A 123 7.31 -12.56 4.42
CA GLY A 123 6.46 -12.17 3.28
C GLY A 123 7.16 -11.17 2.35
N LEU A 124 7.79 -10.13 2.91
CA LEU A 124 8.57 -9.17 2.12
C LEU A 124 9.71 -9.83 1.34
N MET A 125 10.43 -10.79 1.94
CA MET A 125 11.46 -11.55 1.22
C MET A 125 10.89 -12.39 0.08
N ARG A 126 9.71 -13.00 0.26
CA ARG A 126 9.03 -13.76 -0.81
C ARG A 126 8.60 -12.85 -1.95
N ILE A 127 8.01 -11.70 -1.64
CA ILE A 127 7.65 -10.67 -2.62
C ILE A 127 8.89 -10.27 -3.42
N ARG A 128 9.99 -9.92 -2.75
CA ARG A 128 11.24 -9.52 -3.41
C ARG A 128 11.76 -10.58 -4.37
N ARG A 129 11.72 -11.87 -3.98
CA ARG A 129 12.15 -12.97 -4.84
C ARG A 129 11.27 -13.08 -6.08
N ARG A 130 9.95 -13.01 -5.95
CA ARG A 130 9.01 -13.08 -7.08
C ARG A 130 9.19 -11.91 -8.06
N LEU A 131 9.35 -10.69 -7.54
CA LEU A 131 9.59 -9.51 -8.37
C LEU A 131 10.85 -9.67 -9.23
N ASN A 132 11.95 -10.18 -8.65
CA ASN A 132 13.19 -10.43 -9.38
C ASN A 132 13.09 -11.53 -10.45
N THR A 133 12.20 -12.51 -10.27
CA THR A 133 12.00 -13.57 -11.28
C THR A 133 11.20 -13.08 -12.48
N CYS A 134 10.35 -12.05 -12.32
CA CYS A 134 9.64 -11.42 -13.42
C CYS A 134 10.48 -10.36 -14.18
N ASP A 135 11.64 -9.97 -13.65
CA ASP A 135 12.57 -9.04 -14.31
C ASP A 135 13.58 -9.75 -15.26
N LEU A 136 13.43 -11.07 -15.48
CA LEU A 136 14.21 -11.91 -16.41
C LEU A 136 13.32 -12.48 -17.52
#